data_AF-A0AAN8N0T4-F1
#
_entry.id   AF-A0AAN8N0T4-F1
#
_cell.length_a   1.000
_cell.length_b   1.000
_cell.length_c   1.000
_cell.angle_alpha   90.00
_cell.angle_beta   90.00
_cell.angle_gamma   90.00
#
_symmetry.space_group_name_H-M   'P 1'
#
loop_
_entity.id
_entity.type
_entity.pdbx_description
1 polymer ?
#
loop_
_entity_poly.entity_id
_entity_poly.type
_entity_poly.pdbx_seq_one_letter_code
_entity_poly.pdbx_strand_id
1 'polypeptide(L)'
;MEAEVADELAALLRSHTVQSHDSFYSSKLSSYATANTTYKDDLQDIQAQVSTVIEPTADALVPVAAELKSTFDQIDRLEHLLAQVIAPQIKDISGKLEKTEQMVRWEEKALNQGRRVDLWKGLDIGDKTRRRIFRSSDYFDQDGRLKDV
;
A
#
# COMPACT_ATOMS: atom_id res chain seq x y z
N MET A 1 -37.94 -27.17 20.51
CA MET A 1 -38.86 -26.07 20.16
C MET A 1 -40.32 -26.48 20.33
N GLU A 2 -40.86 -27.47 19.61
CA GLU A 2 -42.31 -27.82 19.75
C GLU A 2 -42.73 -28.37 21.13
N ALA A 3 -41.90 -29.21 21.76
CA ALA A 3 -42.22 -29.78 23.07
C ALA A 3 -42.18 -28.74 24.21
N GLU A 4 -41.30 -27.76 24.11
CA GLU A 4 -41.09 -26.70 25.12
C GLU A 4 -42.26 -25.71 25.13
N VAL A 5 -42.74 -25.33 23.93
CA VAL A 5 -43.94 -24.50 23.76
C VAL A 5 -45.19 -25.24 24.25
N ALA A 6 -45.27 -26.56 24.05
CA ALA A 6 -46.39 -27.37 24.53
C ALA A 6 -46.43 -27.46 26.06
N ASP A 7 -45.28 -27.58 26.72
CA ASP A 7 -45.17 -27.59 28.18
C ASP A 7 -45.55 -26.25 28.80
N GLU A 8 -45.15 -25.13 28.18
CA GLU A 8 -45.57 -23.78 28.60
C GLU A 8 -47.07 -23.57 28.46
N LEU A 9 -47.67 -24.01 27.35
CA LEU A 9 -49.12 -23.97 27.13
C LEU A 9 -49.86 -24.83 28.16
N ALA A 10 -49.35 -26.03 28.46
CA ALA A 10 -49.93 -26.90 29.48
C ALA A 10 -49.79 -26.30 30.89
N ALA A 11 -48.72 -25.58 31.20
CA ALA A 11 -48.55 -24.83 32.45
C ALA A 11 -49.51 -23.62 32.53
N LEU A 12 -49.72 -22.92 31.43
CA LEU A 12 -50.66 -21.79 31.32
C LEU A 12 -52.10 -22.25 31.58
N LEU A 13 -52.52 -23.34 30.94
CA LEU A 13 -53.87 -23.88 31.10
C LEU A 13 -54.11 -24.36 32.54
N ARG A 14 -53.12 -25.05 33.15
CA ARG A 14 -53.20 -25.47 34.55
C ARG A 14 -53.34 -24.28 35.51
N SER A 15 -52.55 -23.22 35.31
CA SER A 15 -52.64 -22.02 36.16
C SER A 15 -53.96 -21.24 35.97
N HIS A 16 -54.54 -21.22 34.77
CA HIS A 16 -55.86 -20.64 34.52
C HIS A 16 -56.99 -21.39 35.23
N THR A 17 -56.92 -22.72 35.33
CA THR A 17 -57.95 -23.54 35.99
C THR A 17 -57.89 -23.52 37.53
N VAL A 18 -56.77 -23.11 38.12
CA VAL A 18 -56.53 -23.14 39.57
C VAL A 18 -56.94 -21.84 40.27
N GLN A 19 -57.12 -20.75 39.51
CA GLN A 19 -57.43 -19.41 40.03
C GLN A 19 -58.78 -18.90 39.52
N SER A 20 -59.37 -17.90 40.19
CA SER A 20 -60.54 -17.24 39.61
C SER A 20 -60.13 -16.47 38.35
N HIS A 21 -61.05 -16.39 37.39
CA HIS A 21 -60.83 -15.73 36.11
C HIS A 21 -60.25 -14.32 36.30
N ASP A 22 -60.89 -13.50 37.14
CA ASP A 22 -60.44 -12.14 37.42
C ASP A 22 -59.03 -12.06 38.04
N SER A 23 -58.68 -12.98 38.96
CA SER A 23 -57.35 -12.96 39.58
C SER A 23 -56.25 -13.39 38.62
N PHE A 24 -56.54 -14.36 37.74
CA PHE A 24 -55.60 -14.84 36.74
C PHE A 24 -55.25 -13.75 35.72
N TYR A 25 -56.27 -13.10 35.15
CA TYR A 25 -56.05 -12.04 34.16
C TYR A 25 -55.43 -10.78 34.80
N SER A 26 -55.83 -10.42 36.03
CA SER A 26 -55.21 -9.30 36.75
C SER A 26 -53.72 -9.55 37.05
N SER A 27 -53.37 -10.77 37.48
CA SER A 27 -51.97 -11.17 37.72
C SER A 27 -51.13 -11.19 36.43
N LYS A 28 -51.70 -11.70 35.33
CA LYS A 28 -51.03 -11.65 34.02
C LYS A 28 -50.85 -10.22 33.53
N LEU A 29 -51.87 -9.39 33.65
CA LEU A 29 -51.80 -7.99 33.24
C LEU A 29 -50.75 -7.21 34.05
N SER A 30 -50.67 -7.45 35.36
CA SER A 30 -49.63 -6.83 36.20
C SER A 30 -48.24 -7.34 35.82
N SER A 31 -48.07 -8.63 35.55
CA SER A 31 -46.81 -9.21 35.07
C SER A 31 -46.37 -8.61 33.74
N TYR A 32 -47.30 -8.43 32.79
CA TYR A 32 -47.01 -7.78 31.52
C TYR A 32 -46.68 -6.30 31.69
N ALA A 33 -47.41 -5.58 32.55
CA ALA A 33 -47.12 -4.18 32.83
C ALA A 33 -45.71 -4.00 33.40
N THR A 34 -45.33 -4.83 34.39
CA THR A 34 -43.99 -4.82 34.99
C THR A 34 -42.91 -5.19 33.97
N ALA A 35 -43.11 -6.24 33.16
CA ALA A 35 -42.16 -6.61 32.12
C ALA A 35 -41.98 -5.48 31.10
N ASN A 36 -43.07 -4.81 30.70
CA ASN A 36 -43.03 -3.72 29.74
C ASN A 36 -42.33 -2.47 30.30
N THR A 37 -42.46 -2.18 31.59
CA THR A 37 -41.67 -1.11 32.23
C THR A 37 -40.19 -1.44 32.21
N THR A 38 -39.81 -2.67 32.55
CA THR A 38 -38.40 -3.10 32.52
C THR A 38 -37.82 -3.02 31.11
N TYR A 39 -38.53 -3.51 30.08
CA TYR A 39 -38.05 -3.39 28.70
C TYR A 39 -37.92 -1.96 28.23
N LYS A 40 -38.82 -1.07 28.67
CA LYS A 40 -38.73 0.35 28.35
C LYS A 40 -37.49 0.98 28.99
N ASP A 41 -37.21 0.66 30.25
CA ASP A 41 -36.04 1.17 30.96
C ASP A 41 -34.74 0.66 30.32
N ASP A 42 -34.67 -0.63 29.99
CA ASP A 42 -33.53 -1.23 29.27
C ASP A 42 -33.27 -0.54 27.92
N LEU A 43 -34.34 -0.26 27.16
CA LEU A 43 -34.25 0.46 25.89
C LEU A 43 -33.78 1.90 26.07
N GLN A 44 -34.20 2.57 27.14
CA GLN A 44 -33.74 3.93 27.47
C GLN A 44 -32.26 3.94 27.86
N ASP A 45 -31.81 2.95 28.62
CA ASP A 45 -30.41 2.82 29.02
C ASP A 45 -29.51 2.54 27.81
N ILE A 46 -29.93 1.65 26.92
CA ILE A 46 -29.21 1.39 25.65
C ILE A 46 -29.18 2.65 24.79
N GLN A 47 -30.30 3.35 24.64
CA GLN A 47 -30.34 4.59 23.88
C GLN A 47 -29.41 5.65 24.48
N ALA A 48 -29.38 5.77 25.81
CA ALA A 48 -28.46 6.67 26.51
C ALA A 48 -27.01 6.28 26.27
N GLN A 49 -26.66 4.99 26.33
CA GLN A 49 -25.31 4.50 26.07
C GLN A 49 -24.87 4.78 24.62
N VAL A 50 -25.77 4.55 23.65
CA VAL A 50 -25.49 4.84 22.24
C VAL A 50 -25.19 6.31 22.05
N SER A 51 -26.05 7.20 22.58
CA SER A 51 -25.90 8.64 22.36
C SER A 51 -24.74 9.27 23.14
N THR A 52 -24.44 8.76 24.35
CA THR A 52 -23.41 9.37 25.21
C THR A 52 -22.00 8.81 24.97
N VAL A 53 -21.88 7.55 24.55
CA VAL A 53 -20.58 6.88 24.42
C VAL A 53 -20.29 6.54 22.97
N ILE A 54 -21.22 5.87 22.28
CA ILE A 54 -20.94 5.28 20.97
C ILE A 54 -20.87 6.36 19.89
N GLU A 55 -21.87 7.25 19.81
CA GLU A 55 -21.92 8.32 18.81
C GLU A 55 -20.69 9.25 18.89
N PRO A 56 -20.32 9.81 20.07
CA PRO A 56 -19.16 10.70 20.16
C PRO A 56 -17.84 9.99 19.86
N THR A 57 -17.73 8.71 20.25
CA THR A 57 -16.54 7.92 19.95
C THR A 57 -16.43 7.60 18.46
N ALA A 58 -17.57 7.30 17.81
CA ALA A 58 -17.61 7.11 16.36
C ALA A 58 -17.22 8.40 15.62
N ASP A 59 -17.74 9.55 16.03
CA ASP A 59 -17.40 10.85 15.45
C ASP A 59 -15.89 11.16 15.56
N ALA A 60 -15.25 10.73 16.64
CA ALA A 60 -13.79 10.86 16.80
C ALA A 60 -13.00 9.84 15.96
N LEU A 61 -13.49 8.61 15.81
CA LEU A 61 -12.79 7.53 15.10
C LEU A 61 -12.91 7.59 13.58
N VAL A 62 -14.04 8.07 13.05
CA VAL A 62 -14.28 8.21 11.61
C VAL A 62 -13.18 9.04 10.89
N PRO A 63 -12.80 10.24 11.36
CA PRO A 63 -11.73 11.00 10.70
C PRO A 63 -10.37 10.31 10.80
N VAL A 64 -10.06 9.68 11.94
CA VAL A 64 -8.81 8.91 12.12
C VAL A 64 -8.74 7.75 11.13
N ALA A 65 -9.83 7.02 10.93
CA ALA A 65 -9.90 5.95 9.94
C ALA A 65 -9.72 6.48 8.50
N ALA A 66 -10.25 7.65 8.20
CA ALA A 66 -10.08 8.29 6.89
C ALA A 66 -8.62 8.72 6.64
N GLU A 67 -7.97 9.29 7.65
CA GLU A 67 -6.54 9.63 7.60
C GLU A 67 -5.68 8.37 7.41
N LEU A 68 -5.96 7.31 8.18
CA LEU A 68 -5.24 6.05 8.08
C LEU A 68 -5.36 5.42 6.68
N LYS A 69 -6.55 5.50 6.07
CA LYS A 69 -6.74 5.06 4.69
C LYS A 69 -5.86 5.87 3.73
N SER A 70 -5.84 7.20 3.88
CA SER A 70 -4.99 8.05 3.05
C SER A 70 -3.50 7.77 3.22
N THR A 71 -3.03 7.43 4.43
CA THR A 71 -1.61 7.11 4.64
C THR A 71 -1.26 5.77 4.02
N PHE A 72 -2.14 4.76 4.11
CA PHE A 72 -1.93 3.49 3.41
C PHE A 72 -1.91 3.66 1.88
N ASP A 73 -2.81 4.46 1.31
CA ASP A 73 -2.79 4.76 -0.13
C ASP A 73 -1.47 5.43 -0.57
N GLN A 74 -0.86 6.24 0.30
CA GLN A 74 0.45 6.86 0.05
C GLN A 74 1.59 5.84 0.15
N ILE A 75 1.55 4.94 1.12
CA ILE A 75 2.52 3.85 1.27
C ILE A 75 2.49 2.96 0.03
N ASP A 76 1.32 2.54 -0.43
CA ASP A 76 1.19 1.69 -1.63
C ASP A 76 1.78 2.37 -2.88
N ARG A 77 1.58 3.69 -3.02
CA ARG A 77 2.20 4.46 -4.11
C ARG A 77 3.72 4.51 -4.00
N LEU A 78 4.26 4.66 -2.79
CA LEU A 78 5.70 4.66 -2.55
C LEU A 78 6.32 3.29 -2.84
N GLU A 79 5.67 2.20 -2.40
CA GLU A 79 6.08 0.84 -2.71
C GLU A 79 6.07 0.59 -4.22
N HIS A 80 5.03 1.05 -4.91
CA HIS A 80 4.94 0.95 -6.35
C HIS A 80 6.07 1.70 -7.06
N LEU A 81 6.35 2.95 -6.66
CA LEU A 81 7.47 3.74 -7.22
C LEU A 81 8.82 3.06 -6.99
N LEU A 82 9.03 2.50 -5.78
CA LEU A 82 10.26 1.82 -5.44
C LEU A 82 10.46 0.57 -6.30
N ALA A 83 9.41 -0.26 -6.44
CA ALA A 83 9.47 -1.50 -7.18
C ALA A 83 9.55 -1.31 -8.70
N GLN A 84 8.77 -0.38 -9.26
CA GLN A 84 8.62 -0.24 -10.72
C GLN A 84 9.59 0.76 -11.35
N VAL A 85 10.01 1.78 -10.61
CA VAL A 85 10.82 2.86 -11.18
C VAL A 85 12.24 2.79 -10.63
N ILE A 86 12.39 2.84 -9.31
CA ILE A 86 13.70 3.01 -8.67
C ILE A 86 14.54 1.74 -8.82
N ALA A 87 13.99 0.56 -8.48
CA ALA A 87 14.75 -0.68 -8.55
C ALA A 87 15.25 -1.02 -9.97
N PRO A 88 14.45 -0.87 -11.04
CA PRO A 88 14.94 -1.06 -12.41
C PRO A 88 15.97 -0.02 -12.84
N GLN A 89 15.81 1.24 -12.45
CA GLN A 89 16.79 2.30 -12.76
C GLN A 89 18.14 2.04 -12.09
N ILE A 90 18.14 1.65 -10.81
CA ILE A 90 19.36 1.26 -10.10
C ILE A 90 20.03 0.11 -10.82
N LYS A 91 19.27 -0.92 -11.22
CA LYS A 91 19.81 -2.07 -11.96
C LYS A 91 20.44 -1.66 -13.30
N ASP A 92 19.79 -0.78 -14.07
CA ASP A 92 20.33 -0.29 -15.34
C ASP A 92 21.61 0.54 -15.14
N ILE A 93 21.64 1.43 -14.14
CA ILE A 93 22.83 2.22 -13.79
C ILE A 93 23.97 1.31 -13.34
N SER A 94 23.71 0.32 -12.48
CA SER A 94 24.72 -0.65 -12.07
C SER A 94 25.27 -1.45 -13.25
N GLY A 95 24.42 -1.86 -14.20
CA GLY A 95 24.86 -2.56 -15.41
C GLY A 95 25.70 -1.68 -16.34
N LYS A 96 25.38 -0.38 -16.45
CA LYS A 96 26.20 0.59 -17.18
C LYS A 96 27.56 0.79 -16.50
N LEU A 97 27.57 0.93 -15.18
CA LEU A 97 28.79 1.08 -14.40
C LEU A 97 29.73 -0.13 -14.57
N GLU A 98 29.18 -1.35 -14.47
CA GLU A 98 29.96 -2.57 -14.66
C GLU A 98 30.59 -2.64 -16.06
N LYS A 99 29.84 -2.27 -17.11
CA LYS A 99 30.39 -2.20 -18.48
C LYS A 99 31.50 -1.17 -18.61
N THR A 100 31.33 0.02 -18.01
CA THR A 100 32.37 1.05 -18.02
C THR A 100 33.61 0.62 -17.24
N GLU A 101 33.45 -0.03 -16.09
CA GLU A 101 34.56 -0.56 -15.30
C GLU A 101 35.32 -1.64 -16.05
N GLN A 102 34.61 -2.56 -16.71
CA GLN A 102 35.23 -3.55 -17.59
C GLN A 102 36.01 -2.86 -18.71
N MET A 103 35.41 -1.90 -19.42
CA MET A 103 36.09 -1.17 -20.48
C MET A 103 37.38 -0.51 -19.99
N VAL A 104 37.33 0.19 -18.85
CA VAL A 104 38.52 0.82 -18.23
C VAL A 104 39.58 -0.23 -17.90
N ARG A 105 39.21 -1.37 -17.29
CA ARG A 105 40.16 -2.45 -17.00
C ARG A 105 40.81 -3.04 -18.25
N TRP A 106 40.04 -3.18 -19.33
CA TRP A 106 40.56 -3.64 -20.63
C TRP A 106 41.56 -2.63 -21.22
N GLU A 107 41.26 -1.34 -21.10
CA GLU A 107 42.15 -0.24 -21.54
C GLU A 107 43.42 -0.16 -20.71
N GLU A 108 43.33 -0.22 -19.38
CA GLU A 108 44.49 -0.28 -18.48
C GLU A 108 45.41 -1.45 -18.83
N LYS A 109 44.84 -2.63 -19.09
CA LYS A 109 45.60 -3.81 -19.51
C LYS A 109 46.27 -3.61 -20.87
N ALA A 110 45.59 -2.96 -21.82
CA ALA A 110 46.15 -2.67 -23.14
C ALA A 110 47.32 -1.66 -23.06
N LEU A 111 47.18 -0.61 -22.25
CA LEU A 111 48.25 0.36 -21.98
C LEU A 111 49.47 -0.30 -21.33
N ASN A 112 49.25 -1.13 -20.31
CA ASN A 112 50.32 -1.88 -19.65
C ASN A 112 51.06 -2.85 -20.59
N GLN A 113 50.40 -3.30 -21.66
CA GLN A 113 50.98 -4.16 -22.71
C GLN A 113 51.57 -3.36 -23.88
N GLY A 114 51.63 -2.03 -23.80
CA GLY A 114 52.15 -1.15 -24.85
C GLY A 114 51.29 -1.10 -26.12
N ARG A 115 50.04 -1.58 -26.06
CA ARG A 115 49.11 -1.54 -27.19
C ARG A 115 48.41 -0.17 -27.22
N ARG A 116 48.22 0.37 -28.42
CA ARG A 116 47.47 1.62 -28.61
C ARG A 116 46.01 1.42 -28.17
N VAL A 117 45.55 2.27 -27.25
CA VAL A 117 44.14 2.34 -26.83
C VAL A 117 43.41 3.30 -27.77
N ASP A 118 42.38 2.79 -28.44
CA ASP A 118 41.48 3.61 -29.27
C ASP A 118 40.47 4.32 -28.36
N LEU A 119 40.86 5.47 -27.78
CA LEU A 119 40.04 6.30 -26.87
C LEU A 119 38.72 6.83 -27.47
N TRP A 120 38.42 6.51 -28.73
CA TRP A 120 37.33 7.11 -29.53
C TRP A 120 36.42 6.09 -30.22
N LYS A 121 36.50 4.80 -29.88
CA LYS A 121 35.54 3.81 -30.41
C LYS A 121 34.22 3.89 -29.62
N GLY A 122 33.32 4.77 -30.07
CA GLY A 122 31.96 4.88 -29.52
C GLY A 122 31.29 6.22 -29.78
N LEU A 123 32.06 7.27 -30.07
CA LEU A 123 31.51 8.47 -30.68
C LEU A 123 31.24 8.12 -32.15
N ASP A 124 29.97 8.08 -32.56
CA ASP A 124 29.56 7.92 -33.95
C ASP A 124 29.90 9.20 -34.74
N ILE A 125 31.19 9.51 -34.83
CA ILE A 125 31.73 10.47 -35.76
C ILE A 125 31.83 9.72 -37.08
N GLY A 126 30.71 9.67 -37.80
CA GLY A 126 30.56 9.45 -39.24
C GLY A 126 31.51 8.49 -39.94
N ASP A 127 30.92 7.45 -40.53
CA ASP A 127 31.42 6.68 -41.68
C ASP A 127 32.85 6.12 -41.56
N LYS A 128 32.96 4.80 -41.37
CA LYS A 128 34.24 4.07 -41.26
C LYS A 128 35.18 4.28 -42.45
N THR A 129 34.65 4.69 -43.60
CA THR A 129 35.42 5.01 -44.82
C THR A 129 36.03 6.42 -44.82
N ARG A 130 35.50 7.34 -43.99
CA ARG A 130 35.96 8.72 -43.81
C ARG A 130 36.74 8.93 -42.52
N ARG A 131 37.35 7.88 -41.96
CA ARG A 131 38.41 8.04 -40.97
C ARG A 131 39.56 8.81 -41.62
N ARG A 132 39.51 10.15 -41.59
CA ARG A 132 40.70 10.99 -41.69
C ARG A 132 41.52 10.65 -40.45
N ILE A 133 42.35 9.62 -40.59
CA ILE A 133 43.48 9.39 -39.71
C ILE A 133 44.27 10.68 -39.83
N PHE A 134 44.16 11.57 -38.84
CA PHE A 134 44.98 12.76 -38.75
C PHE A 134 46.43 12.29 -38.75
N ARG A 135 47.11 12.44 -39.88
CA ARG A 135 48.51 12.06 -40.01
C ARG A 135 49.33 13.25 -39.52
N SER A 136 50.43 12.99 -38.84
CA SER A 136 51.38 14.04 -38.46
C SER A 136 51.84 14.86 -39.68
N SER A 137 51.86 14.28 -40.88
CA SER A 137 52.12 14.99 -42.15
C SER A 137 51.11 16.11 -42.49
N ASP A 138 49.90 16.04 -41.94
CA ASP A 138 48.84 17.00 -42.21
C ASP A 138 49.06 18.31 -41.45
N TYR A 139 49.80 18.24 -40.33
CA TYR A 139 50.07 19.37 -39.45
C TYR A 139 51.52 19.84 -39.47
N PHE A 140 52.46 18.97 -39.85
CA PHE A 140 53.89 19.27 -39.85
C PHE A 140 54.46 19.32 -41.27
N ASP A 141 55.32 20.29 -41.54
CA ASP A 141 56.14 20.36 -42.74
C ASP A 141 57.27 19.32 -42.71
N GLN A 142 57.96 19.15 -43.85
CA GLN A 142 59.08 18.20 -44.00
C GLN A 142 60.21 18.45 -42.96
N ASP A 143 60.29 19.67 -42.44
CA ASP A 143 61.23 20.10 -41.40
C ASP A 143 60.68 19.96 -39.96
N GLY A 144 59.50 19.35 -39.78
CA GLY A 144 58.91 19.08 -38.46
C GLY A 144 58.30 20.29 -37.76
N ARG A 145 58.06 21.40 -38.47
CA ARG A 145 57.38 22.60 -37.95
C ARG A 145 55.89 22.56 -38.26
N LEU A 146 55.06 23.15 -37.38
CA LEU A 146 53.63 23.25 -37.61
C LEU A 146 53.35 24.12 -38.84
N LYS A 147 52.48 23.66 -39.73
CA LYS A 147 51.97 24.43 -40.86
C LYS A 147 51.05 25.55 -40.34
N ASP A 148 51.37 26.80 -40.67
CA ASP A 148 50.48 27.93 -40.42
C ASP A 148 49.27 27.83 -41.38
N VAL A 149 48.06 27.92 -40.83
CA VAL A 149 46.77 27.79 -41.52
C VAL A 149 46.39 29.09 -42.23
#